data_AF-A0A2U1E3X7-F1
#
_entry.id   AF-A0A2U1E3X7-F1
#
_cell.length_a   1.000
_cell.length_b   1.000
_cell.length_c   1.000
_cell.angle_alpha   90.00
_cell.angle_beta   90.00
_cell.angle_gamma   90.00
#
_symmetry.space_group_name_H-M   'P 1'
#
loop_
_entity.id
_entity.type
_entity.pdbx_description
1 polymer ?
#
loop_
_entity_poly.entity_id
_entity_poly.type
_entity_poly.pdbx_seq_one_letter_code
_entity_poly.pdbx_strand_id
1 'polypeptide(L)'
;MELVLGIAAIIFAVLNIVFTLKKKNAELYRYLSLSFTAVTVCAFYSSAARDVAEKDWSALMDTVPTISTALWVLVLISILINSVSLFKGNK
;
A
#
# COMPACT_ATOMS: atom_id res chain seq x y z
N MET A 1 -2.79 -9.34 -9.64
CA MET A 1 -2.35 -7.96 -10.02
C MET A 1 -1.96 -7.15 -8.78
N GLU A 2 -2.67 -7.37 -7.68
CA GLU A 2 -2.50 -6.81 -6.34
C GLU A 2 -1.08 -6.97 -5.80
N LEU A 3 -0.48 -8.15 -5.93
CA LEU A 3 0.88 -8.42 -5.43
C LEU A 3 1.93 -7.52 -6.09
N VAL A 4 1.81 -7.29 -7.41
CA VAL A 4 2.75 -6.44 -8.15
C VAL A 4 2.63 -4.99 -7.70
N LEU A 5 1.40 -4.50 -7.48
CA LEU A 5 1.14 -3.16 -6.97
C LEU A 5 1.68 -2.99 -5.54
N GLY A 6 1.49 -4.00 -4.68
CA GLY A 6 2.02 -4.00 -3.32
C GLY A 6 3.56 -3.98 -3.28
N ILE A 7 4.21 -4.78 -4.12
CA ILE A 7 5.68 -4.78 -4.25
C ILE A 7 6.17 -3.42 -4.75
N ALA A 8 5.51 -2.84 -5.75
CA ALA A 8 5.84 -1.49 -6.22
C ALA A 8 5.72 -0.45 -5.10
N ALA A 9 4.65 -0.51 -4.30
CA ALA A 9 4.45 0.38 -3.15
C ALA A 9 5.61 0.31 -2.14
N ILE A 10 6.10 -0.90 -1.84
CA ILE A 10 7.24 -1.14 -0.94
C ILE A 10 8.54 -0.58 -1.54
N ILE A 11 8.80 -0.83 -2.84
CA ILE A 11 9.99 -0.30 -3.52
C ILE A 11 9.99 1.24 -3.41
N PHE A 12 8.87 1.89 -3.70
CA PHE A 12 8.75 3.34 -3.59
C PHE A 12 8.84 3.84 -2.15
N ALA A 13 8.36 3.08 -1.15
CA ALA A 13 8.53 3.41 0.27
C ALA A 13 10.01 3.42 0.67
N VAL A 14 10.77 2.42 0.24
CA VAL A 14 12.23 2.35 0.47
C VAL A 14 12.95 3.50 -0.22
N LEU A 15 12.60 3.80 -1.47
CA LEU A 15 13.16 4.95 -2.21
C LEU A 15 12.85 6.29 -1.50
N ASN A 16 11.63 6.46 -0.99
CA ASN A 16 11.25 7.64 -0.20
C ASN A 16 12.17 7.80 1.03
N ILE A 17 12.40 6.73 1.81
CA ILE A 17 13.31 6.78 2.96
C ILE A 17 14.73 7.15 2.51
N VAL A 18 15.27 6.47 1.49
CA VAL A 18 16.65 6.71 1.00
C VAL A 18 16.84 8.15 0.53
N PHE A 19 15.89 8.70 -0.23
CA PHE A 19 15.98 10.08 -0.73
C PHE A 19 15.81 11.11 0.40
N THR A 20 14.93 10.83 1.37
CA THR A 20 14.77 11.65 2.57
C THR A 20 16.06 11.71 3.39
N LEU A 21 16.75 10.58 3.55
CA LEU A 21 18.04 10.54 4.25
C LEU A 21 19.15 11.27 3.49
N LYS A 22 19.11 11.24 2.16
CA LYS A 22 20.05 11.97 1.28
C LYS A 22 19.71 13.47 1.12
N LYS A 23 18.70 13.99 1.83
CA LYS A 23 18.18 15.37 1.67
C LYS A 23 17.83 15.72 0.21
N LYS A 24 17.41 14.72 -0.57
CA LYS A 24 16.91 14.91 -1.95
C LYS A 24 15.39 14.96 -1.94
N ASN A 25 14.80 15.42 -3.05
CA ASN A 25 13.34 15.48 -3.16
C ASN A 25 12.75 14.06 -3.10
N ALA A 26 12.06 13.77 -1.99
CA ALA A 26 11.41 12.49 -1.72
C ALA A 26 9.88 12.53 -1.97
N GLU A 27 9.34 13.69 -2.36
CA GLU A 27 7.88 13.91 -2.49
C GLU A 27 7.26 13.00 -3.54
N LEU A 28 7.92 12.83 -4.68
CA LEU A 28 7.45 11.95 -5.76
C LEU A 28 7.38 10.49 -5.29
N TYR A 29 8.42 9.99 -4.63
CA TYR A 29 8.45 8.62 -4.13
C TYR A 29 7.43 8.37 -3.03
N ARG A 30 7.22 9.37 -2.16
CA ARG A 30 6.16 9.36 -1.16
C ARG A 30 4.78 9.24 -1.79
N TYR A 31 4.49 10.08 -2.78
CA TYR A 31 3.22 10.08 -3.49
C TYR A 31 3.00 8.74 -4.21
N LEU A 32 4.00 8.24 -4.93
CA LEU A 32 3.92 6.97 -5.63
C LEU A 32 3.70 5.80 -4.67
N SER A 33 4.47 5.73 -3.58
CA SER A 33 4.31 4.68 -2.56
C SER A 33 2.88 4.63 -2.01
N LEU A 34 2.34 5.78 -1.56
CA LEU A 34 1.01 5.83 -1.00
C LEU A 34 -0.09 5.55 -2.05
N SER A 35 0.12 6.02 -3.29
CA SER A 35 -0.82 5.76 -4.40
C SER A 35 -0.88 4.28 -4.74
N PHE A 36 0.27 3.60 -4.84
CA PHE A 36 0.28 2.15 -5.10
C PHE A 36 -0.29 1.35 -3.93
N THR A 37 -0.06 1.77 -2.68
CA THR A 37 -0.74 1.20 -1.51
C THR A 37 -2.26 1.32 -1.65
N ALA A 38 -2.78 2.50 -2.01
CA ALA A 38 -4.21 2.72 -2.19
C ALA A 38 -4.80 1.87 -3.33
N VAL A 39 -4.14 1.84 -4.50
CA VAL A 39 -4.59 1.03 -5.64
C VAL A 39 -4.55 -0.47 -5.33
N THR A 40 -3.60 -0.93 -4.50
CA THR A 40 -3.55 -2.34 -4.04
C THR A 40 -4.78 -2.69 -3.21
N VAL A 41 -5.18 -1.82 -2.28
CA VAL A 41 -6.39 -2.00 -1.47
C VAL A 41 -7.64 -1.99 -2.35
N CYS A 42 -7.73 -1.05 -3.30
CA CYS A 42 -8.85 -1.00 -4.24
C CYS A 42 -8.93 -2.26 -5.11
N ALA A 43 -7.80 -2.77 -5.61
CA ALA A 43 -7.75 -3.98 -6.40
C ALA A 43 -8.21 -5.20 -5.60
N PHE A 44 -7.76 -5.33 -4.34
CA PHE A 44 -8.23 -6.38 -3.45
C PHE A 44 -9.74 -6.29 -3.20
N TYR A 45 -10.26 -5.09 -2.92
CA TYR A 45 -11.68 -4.86 -2.76
C TYR A 45 -12.48 -5.23 -4.02
N SER A 46 -11.99 -4.86 -5.21
CA SER A 46 -12.61 -5.25 -6.47
C SER A 46 -12.62 -6.77 -6.69
N SER A 47 -11.55 -7.48 -6.29
CA SER A 47 -11.54 -8.95 -6.35
C SER A 47 -12.61 -9.53 -5.43
N ALA A 48 -12.66 -9.10 -4.16
CA ALA A 48 -13.68 -9.57 -3.22
C ALA A 48 -15.10 -9.28 -3.72
N ALA A 49 -15.34 -8.12 -4.34
CA ALA A 49 -16.63 -7.76 -4.92
C ALA A 49 -17.01 -8.67 -6.11
N ARG A 50 -16.05 -9.06 -6.94
CA ARG A 50 -16.27 -10.04 -8.02
C ARG A 50 -16.65 -11.40 -7.45
N ASP A 51 -15.92 -11.87 -6.45
CA ASP A 51 -16.16 -13.17 -5.84
C ASP A 51 -17.55 -13.20 -5.14
N VAL A 52 -18.03 -12.08 -4.58
CA VAL A 52 -19.43 -11.91 -4.11
C VAL A 52 -20.42 -12.04 -5.27
N ALA A 53 -20.16 -11.40 -6.41
CA ALA A 53 -21.04 -11.45 -7.58
C ALA A 53 -21.13 -12.87 -8.16
N GLU A 54 -20.02 -13.62 -8.12
CA GLU A 54 -19.93 -15.02 -8.54
C GLU A 54 -20.43 -16.01 -7.49
N LYS A 55 -20.81 -15.53 -6.28
CA LYS A 55 -21.25 -16.32 -5.13
C LYS A 55 -20.19 -17.33 -4.63
N ASP A 56 -18.92 -17.02 -4.81
CA ASP A 56 -17.82 -17.81 -4.28
C ASP A 56 -17.56 -17.48 -2.81
N TRP A 57 -18.52 -17.86 -1.96
CA TRP A 57 -18.45 -17.62 -0.52
C TRP A 57 -17.28 -18.36 0.13
N SER A 58 -16.88 -19.49 -0.44
CA SER A 58 -15.74 -20.28 0.06
C SER A 58 -14.44 -19.49 -0.11
N ALA A 59 -14.19 -18.91 -1.28
CA ALA A 59 -13.03 -18.07 -1.51
C ALA A 59 -13.03 -16.82 -0.62
N LEU A 60 -14.20 -16.20 -0.43
CA LEU A 60 -14.35 -15.05 0.47
C LEU A 60 -13.99 -15.37 1.92
N MET A 61 -14.52 -16.47 2.45
CA MET A 61 -14.32 -16.85 3.85
C MET A 61 -12.86 -17.20 4.16
N ASP A 62 -12.13 -17.76 3.20
CA ASP A 62 -10.71 -18.09 3.37
C ASP A 62 -9.82 -16.84 3.22
N THR A 63 -10.11 -16.01 2.22
CA THR A 63 -9.17 -14.94 1.80
C THR A 63 -9.43 -13.61 2.51
N VAL A 64 -10.68 -13.17 2.61
CA VAL A 64 -11.02 -11.81 3.06
C VAL A 64 -10.57 -11.52 4.50
N PRO A 65 -10.80 -12.38 5.50
CA PRO A 65 -10.42 -12.09 6.88
C PRO A 65 -8.92 -11.89 7.05
N THR A 66 -8.12 -12.80 6.47
CA THR A 66 -6.67 -12.81 6.57
C THR A 66 -6.05 -11.64 5.82
N ILE A 67 -6.42 -11.45 4.55
CA ILE A 67 -5.83 -10.40 3.72
C ILE A 67 -6.29 -9.00 4.15
N SER A 68 -7.54 -8.82 4.58
CA SER A 68 -8.03 -7.54 5.09
C SER A 68 -7.24 -7.09 6.33
N THR A 69 -6.97 -8.01 7.26
CA THR A 69 -6.18 -7.73 8.46
C THR A 69 -4.74 -7.36 8.10
N ALA A 70 -4.12 -8.10 7.18
CA ALA A 70 -2.78 -7.79 6.68
C ALA A 70 -2.72 -6.41 5.99
N LEU A 71 -3.71 -6.09 5.15
CA LEU A 71 -3.80 -4.79 4.46
C LEU A 71 -3.90 -3.64 5.45
N TRP A 72 -4.69 -3.76 6.53
CA TRP A 72 -4.75 -2.74 7.57
C TRP A 72 -3.38 -2.44 8.17
N VAL A 73 -2.65 -3.48 8.57
CA VAL A 73 -1.30 -3.33 9.14
C VAL A 73 -0.34 -2.69 8.14
N LEU A 74 -0.34 -3.16 6.88
CA LEU A 74 0.54 -2.66 5.83
C LEU A 74 0.22 -1.21 5.45
N VAL A 75 -1.06 -0.82 5.38
CA VAL A 75 -1.49 0.55 5.12
C VAL A 75 -1.03 1.49 6.23
N LEU A 76 -1.21 1.09 7.50
CA LEU A 76 -0.74 1.88 8.64
C LEU A 76 0.77 2.08 8.60
N ILE A 77 1.54 1.02 8.35
CA ILE A 77 2.99 1.10 8.18
C ILE A 77 3.36 2.02 7.01
N SER A 78 2.68 1.88 5.87
CA SER A 78 2.90 2.72 4.69
C SER A 78 2.65 4.19 5.00
N ILE A 79 1.57 4.52 5.72
CA ILE A 79 1.26 5.90 6.15
C ILE A 79 2.37 6.42 7.06
N LEU A 80 2.81 5.63 8.05
CA LEU A 80 3.88 6.04 8.97
C LEU A 80 5.18 6.33 8.22
N ILE A 81 5.63 5.40 7.37
CA ILE A 81 6.85 5.56 6.57
C ILE A 81 6.77 6.80 5.67
N ASN A 82 5.66 6.97 4.97
CA ASN A 82 5.47 8.08 4.04
C ASN A 82 5.26 9.42 4.76
N SER A 83 4.87 9.42 6.02
CA SER A 83 4.77 10.64 6.84
C SER A 83 6.13 11.13 7.36
N VAL A 84 7.13 10.25 7.53
CA VAL A 84 8.46 10.65 8.02
C VAL A 84 9.11 11.74 7.16
N SER A 85 8.96 11.67 5.84
CA SER A 85 9.57 12.65 4.93
C SER A 85 8.90 14.02 4.97
N LEU A 86 7.62 14.12 5.37
CA LEU A 86 6.94 15.40 5.61
C LEU A 86 7.58 16.19 6.75
N PHE A 87 7.90 15.53 7.85
CA PHE A 87 8.48 16.20 9.02
C PHE A 87 9.97 16.51 8.86
N LYS A 88 10.66 15.82 7.94
CA LYS A 88 12.10 15.95 7.73
C LYS A 88 12.46 16.92 6.59
N GLY A 89 11.52 17.23 5.69
CA GLY A 89 11.69 18.24 4.64
C GLY A 89 11.63 19.70 5.12
N ASN A 90 11.17 19.95 6.35
CA ASN A 90 11.01 21.30 6.92
C ASN A 90 12.21 21.76 7.80
N LYS A 91 13.43 21.28 7.54
CA LYS A 91 14.65 21.73 8.23
C LYS A 91 15.82 21.98 7.29
#